data_AF-A0A3D8QFY7-F1
#
_entry.id   AF-A0A3D8QFY7-F1
#
_cell.length_a   1.000
_cell.length_b   1.000
_cell.length_c   1.000
_cell.angle_alpha   90.00
_cell.angle_beta   90.00
_cell.angle_gamma   90.00
#
_symmetry.space_group_name_H-M   'P 1'
#
loop_
_entity.id
_entity.type
_entity.pdbx_description
1 polymer ?
#
loop_
_entity_poly.entity_id
_entity_poly.type
_entity_poly.pdbx_seq_one_letter_code
_entity_poly.pdbx_strand_id
1 'polypeptide(L)'
;MSFPTKEQNIAVLTAFQPIASVREILYLPHWTIVELDNGDGRHYEPKSLPGTVAGRTTLYHHGEAPFYKSMKNMTRARRVDPALNRATDLGPMPQDVENYLRRSSHLSPGCRLECGYGPKGPEVEGMNAATSAGVKLRQQFDGKEVITVANHGFLISREVYHPFAHEDKDRQRLVQLMPTASTKFTNDCYFQAEHPRVLLEGSGIKQGSWSEVDGMSSGIVNLLTYGRRYLRPQRPAGQPEIDFNGWHAISVDAIFGVVNNDICNGMCGAPIVQCESGGVAGFFHLSDGTNCFTAHLDDLVAEGWQLA
;
A
#
# COMPACT_ATOMS: atom_id res chain seq x y z
N MET A 1 9.94 -20.20 10.98
CA MET A 1 11.32 -20.51 10.54
C MET A 1 12.28 -19.88 11.53
N SER A 2 13.32 -20.59 11.96
CA SER A 2 14.40 -20.03 12.77
C SER A 2 15.52 -19.47 11.88
N PHE A 3 16.28 -18.50 12.39
CA PHE A 3 17.50 -18.08 11.74
C PHE A 3 18.49 -19.26 11.65
N PRO A 4 19.30 -19.34 10.59
CA PRO A 4 20.36 -20.33 10.50
C PRO A 4 21.34 -20.18 11.67
N THR A 5 21.77 -21.30 12.22
CA THR A 5 22.94 -21.35 13.11
C THR A 5 24.20 -20.98 12.33
N LYS A 6 25.28 -20.69 13.05
CA LYS A 6 26.57 -20.34 12.43
C LYS A 6 27.08 -21.48 11.54
N GLU A 7 26.93 -22.72 11.97
CA GLU A 7 27.33 -23.92 11.25
C GLU A 7 26.50 -24.09 9.96
N GLN A 8 25.19 -23.83 10.03
CA GLN A 8 24.31 -23.85 8.86
C GLN A 8 24.66 -22.74 7.87
N ASN A 9 24.97 -21.53 8.36
CA ASN A 9 25.43 -20.43 7.51
C ASN A 9 26.75 -20.77 6.81
N ILE A 10 27.71 -21.38 7.52
CA ILE A 10 28.98 -21.85 6.94
C ILE A 10 28.71 -22.86 5.83
N ALA A 11 27.80 -23.81 6.03
CA ALA A 11 27.43 -24.79 5.01
C ALA A 11 26.84 -24.11 3.76
N VAL A 12 25.98 -23.11 3.94
CA VAL A 12 25.41 -22.31 2.84
C VAL A 12 26.51 -21.56 2.07
N LEU A 13 27.40 -20.85 2.76
CA LEU A 13 28.49 -20.10 2.13
C LEU A 13 29.49 -21.02 1.42
N THR A 14 29.78 -22.18 2.00
CA THR A 14 30.65 -23.20 1.38
C THR A 14 30.04 -23.73 0.08
N ALA A 15 28.72 -23.96 0.07
CA ALA A 15 28.00 -24.38 -1.14
C ALA A 15 27.96 -23.29 -2.22
N PHE A 16 28.00 -22.01 -1.82
CA PHE A 16 28.06 -20.88 -2.75
C PHE A 16 29.43 -20.66 -3.39
N GLN A 17 30.52 -20.93 -2.67
CA GLN A 17 31.89 -20.68 -3.10
C GLN A 17 32.23 -21.09 -4.55
N PRO A 18 31.82 -22.28 -5.07
CA PRO A 18 32.13 -22.65 -6.45
C PRO A 18 31.38 -21.77 -7.47
N ILE A 19 30.18 -21.30 -7.15
CA ILE A 19 29.24 -20.69 -8.11
C ILE A 19 29.15 -19.16 -7.98
N ALA A 20 29.52 -18.59 -6.85
CA ALA A 20 29.40 -17.15 -6.58
C ALA A 20 30.44 -16.66 -5.56
N SER A 21 30.92 -15.43 -5.74
CA SER A 21 31.67 -14.72 -4.71
C SER A 21 30.70 -13.96 -3.82
N VAL A 22 30.51 -14.42 -2.59
CA VAL A 22 29.53 -13.86 -1.66
C VAL A 22 30.23 -12.92 -0.68
N ARG A 23 29.81 -11.66 -0.68
CA ARG A 23 30.24 -10.62 0.26
C ARG A 23 29.47 -10.66 1.57
N GLU A 24 28.15 -10.84 1.46
CA GLU A 24 27.22 -10.77 2.58
C GLU A 24 26.01 -11.67 2.31
N ILE A 25 25.41 -12.20 3.38
CA ILE A 25 24.15 -12.93 3.30
C ILE A 25 23.19 -12.41 4.39
N LEU A 26 22.02 -11.96 3.94
CA LEU A 26 20.98 -11.45 4.80
C LEU A 26 19.83 -12.46 4.82
N TYR A 27 19.54 -12.99 6.01
CA TYR A 27 18.41 -13.88 6.22
C TYR A 27 17.18 -13.09 6.67
N LEU A 28 16.18 -13.04 5.80
CA LEU A 28 14.84 -12.55 6.10
C LEU A 28 13.92 -13.74 6.44
N PRO A 29 12.72 -13.50 7.00
CA PRO A 29 11.83 -14.59 7.44
C PRO A 29 11.51 -15.62 6.35
N HIS A 30 11.36 -15.18 5.09
CA HIS A 30 11.05 -16.05 3.94
C HIS A 30 12.08 -15.97 2.81
N TRP A 31 12.99 -14.99 2.86
CA TRP A 31 13.95 -14.71 1.81
C TRP A 31 15.38 -14.80 2.32
N THR A 32 16.28 -15.09 1.41
CA THR A 32 17.72 -14.91 1.60
C THR A 32 18.20 -13.94 0.55
N ILE A 33 18.82 -12.85 0.96
CA ILE A 33 19.48 -11.91 0.05
C ILE A 33 20.97 -12.18 0.12
N VAL A 34 21.56 -12.50 -1.02
CA VAL A 34 22.99 -12.78 -1.17
C VAL A 34 23.60 -11.60 -1.90
N GLU A 35 24.47 -10.86 -1.20
CA GLU A 35 25.26 -9.82 -1.82
C GLU A 35 26.51 -10.44 -2.44
N LEU A 36 26.69 -10.22 -3.74
CA LEU A 36 27.85 -10.68 -4.48
C LEU A 36 28.96 -9.63 -4.41
N ASP A 37 30.22 -10.09 -4.39
CA ASP A 37 31.36 -9.19 -4.47
C ASP A 37 31.37 -8.44 -5.79
N ASN A 38 31.31 -7.12 -5.73
CA ASN A 38 31.54 -6.30 -6.90
C ASN A 38 33.05 -6.24 -7.17
N GLY A 39 33.47 -6.69 -8.35
CA GLY A 39 34.88 -6.78 -8.75
C GLY A 39 35.49 -8.18 -8.65
N ASP A 40 34.68 -9.22 -8.45
CA ASP A 40 35.12 -10.63 -8.46
C ASP A 40 35.51 -11.15 -9.87
N GLY A 41 35.35 -10.31 -10.90
CA GLY A 41 35.64 -10.64 -12.29
C GLY A 41 34.64 -11.62 -12.92
N ARG A 42 33.54 -11.94 -12.23
CA ARG A 42 32.51 -12.88 -12.68
C ARG A 42 31.34 -12.12 -13.29
N HIS A 43 30.73 -12.75 -14.30
CA HIS A 43 29.49 -12.30 -14.89
C HIS A 43 28.39 -13.31 -14.55
N TYR A 44 27.30 -12.83 -13.95
CA TYR A 44 26.17 -13.65 -13.53
C TYR A 44 24.99 -13.40 -14.47
N GLU A 45 24.75 -14.33 -15.39
CA GLU A 45 23.63 -14.26 -16.32
C GLU A 45 22.28 -14.43 -15.60
N PRO A 46 21.17 -13.92 -16.16
CA PRO A 46 19.85 -14.17 -15.61
C PRO A 46 19.59 -15.67 -15.38
N LYS A 47 19.14 -16.04 -14.17
CA LYS A 47 18.86 -17.42 -13.73
C LYS A 47 20.10 -18.34 -13.64
N SER A 48 21.32 -17.81 -13.67
CA SER A 48 22.53 -18.63 -13.50
C SER A 48 22.78 -19.09 -12.06
N LEU A 49 22.10 -18.46 -11.09
CA LEU A 49 22.23 -18.74 -9.66
C LEU A 49 20.96 -19.38 -9.06
N PRO A 50 21.08 -20.17 -7.97
CA PRO A 50 19.94 -20.84 -7.35
C PRO A 50 18.84 -19.87 -6.90
N GLY A 51 17.60 -20.08 -7.36
CA GLY A 51 16.45 -19.30 -6.89
C GLY A 51 15.96 -19.67 -5.49
N THR A 52 16.49 -20.75 -4.90
CA THR A 52 16.14 -21.22 -3.55
C THR A 52 17.37 -21.77 -2.85
N VAL A 53 17.60 -21.34 -1.61
CA VAL A 53 18.73 -21.75 -0.77
C VAL A 53 18.22 -22.03 0.62
N ALA A 54 18.56 -23.21 1.16
CA ALA A 54 18.12 -23.64 2.49
C ALA A 54 16.61 -23.47 2.74
N GLY A 55 15.80 -23.77 1.71
CA GLY A 55 14.34 -23.67 1.76
C GLY A 55 13.76 -22.25 1.71
N ARG A 56 14.59 -21.24 1.41
CA ARG A 56 14.16 -19.84 1.25
C ARG A 56 14.33 -19.36 -0.18
N THR A 57 13.40 -18.55 -0.66
CA THR A 57 13.56 -17.83 -1.94
C THR A 57 14.80 -16.96 -1.85
N THR A 58 15.66 -17.00 -2.87
CA THR A 58 16.96 -16.33 -2.83
C THR A 58 17.06 -15.24 -3.89
N LEU A 59 17.45 -14.05 -3.46
CA LEU A 59 17.69 -12.89 -4.32
C LEU A 59 19.18 -12.56 -4.30
N TYR A 60 19.71 -12.08 -5.43
CA TYR A 60 21.12 -11.73 -5.57
C TYR A 60 21.26 -10.25 -5.83
N HIS A 61 22.12 -9.59 -5.06
CA HIS A 61 22.48 -8.20 -5.25
C HIS A 61 23.93 -8.12 -5.74
N HIS A 62 24.13 -7.66 -6.98
CA HIS A 62 25.45 -7.51 -7.59
C HIS A 62 25.69 -6.04 -7.94
N GLY A 63 25.85 -5.23 -6.89
CA GLY A 63 26.02 -3.78 -7.00
C GLY A 63 27.16 -3.27 -6.12
N GLU A 64 27.74 -2.13 -6.49
CA GLU A 64 28.87 -1.53 -5.76
C GLU A 64 28.47 -1.13 -4.35
N ALA A 65 27.33 -0.46 -4.21
CA ALA A 65 26.74 -0.13 -2.92
C ALA A 65 26.19 -1.39 -2.22
N PRO A 66 26.38 -1.56 -0.90
CA PRO A 66 25.73 -2.60 -0.11
C PRO A 66 24.21 -2.59 -0.27
N PHE A 67 23.58 -3.76 -0.30
CA PHE A 67 22.13 -3.88 -0.46
C PHE A 67 21.43 -3.04 0.61
N TYR A 68 21.80 -3.21 1.89
CA TYR A 68 21.21 -2.44 2.99
C TYR A 68 21.39 -0.91 2.88
N LYS A 69 22.47 -0.44 2.25
CA LYS A 69 22.66 1.00 1.97
C LYS A 69 21.85 1.47 0.77
N SER A 70 21.67 0.62 -0.25
CA SER A 70 20.80 0.91 -1.39
C SER A 70 19.33 1.04 -0.98
N MET A 71 18.91 0.32 0.08
CA MET A 71 17.56 0.43 0.65
C MET A 71 17.24 1.79 1.28
N LYS A 72 18.24 2.58 1.70
CA LYS A 72 18.02 3.88 2.36
C LYS A 72 17.47 4.97 1.44
N ASN A 73 17.62 4.83 0.12
CA ASN A 73 17.31 5.87 -0.86
C ASN A 73 16.34 5.41 -1.96
N MET A 74 15.59 4.32 -1.76
CA MET A 74 14.66 3.80 -2.79
C MET A 74 13.31 4.52 -2.85
N THR A 75 13.14 5.62 -2.13
CA THR A 75 12.03 6.53 -2.39
C THR A 75 12.52 7.79 -3.04
N ARG A 76 11.80 8.16 -4.10
CA ARG A 76 11.96 9.47 -4.74
C ARG A 76 11.65 10.53 -3.68
N ALA A 77 12.61 11.40 -3.40
CA ALA A 77 12.33 12.57 -2.57
C ALA A 77 11.18 13.37 -3.22
N ARG A 78 10.20 13.82 -2.42
CA ARG A 78 9.19 14.75 -2.93
C ARG A 78 9.90 15.99 -3.50
N ARG A 79 9.35 16.57 -4.56
CA ARG A 79 9.73 17.94 -4.96
C ARG A 79 9.37 18.97 -3.88
N VAL A 80 8.45 18.63 -2.98
CA VAL A 80 8.00 19.42 -1.82
C VAL A 80 7.97 18.52 -0.59
N ASP A 81 8.90 18.70 0.35
CA ASP A 81 8.92 18.00 1.64
C ASP A 81 8.14 18.82 2.70
N PRO A 82 6.97 18.34 3.17
CA PRO A 82 6.22 18.99 4.25
C PRO A 82 7.03 19.09 5.55
N ALA A 83 7.98 18.18 5.81
CA ALA A 83 8.82 18.21 7.01
C ALA A 83 9.86 19.36 6.99
N LEU A 84 10.15 19.91 5.81
CA LEU A 84 11.00 21.09 5.66
C LEU A 84 10.25 22.42 5.90
N ASN A 85 8.90 22.42 5.90
CA ASN A 85 8.09 23.59 6.23
C ASN A 85 7.65 23.55 7.71
N ARG A 86 8.58 23.87 8.61
CA ARG A 86 8.26 24.05 10.04
C ARG A 86 7.43 25.32 10.24
N ALA A 87 6.12 25.17 10.48
CA ALA A 87 5.34 26.18 11.18
C ALA A 87 5.57 26.03 12.69
N THR A 88 5.81 27.17 13.34
CA THR A 88 6.19 27.33 14.74
C THR A 88 5.12 26.87 15.75
N ASP A 89 5.61 26.25 16.82
CA ASP A 89 5.08 26.17 18.20
C ASP A 89 3.89 25.29 18.60
N LEU A 90 3.28 24.52 17.70
CA LEU A 90 2.56 23.26 17.98
C LEU A 90 2.66 22.41 16.71
N GLY A 91 3.83 21.81 16.49
CA GLY A 91 4.38 21.53 15.15
C GLY A 91 3.43 20.87 14.14
N PRO A 92 3.41 21.30 12.86
CA PRO A 92 2.53 20.71 11.85
C PRO A 92 2.92 19.25 11.62
N MET A 93 1.95 18.35 11.74
CA MET A 93 2.09 16.99 11.19
C MET A 93 2.49 17.10 9.71
N PRO A 94 3.24 16.13 9.16
CA PRO A 94 3.71 16.15 7.77
C PRO A 94 2.56 15.85 6.80
N GLN A 95 1.49 16.61 6.89
CA GLN A 95 0.24 16.44 6.17
C GLN A 95 0.04 17.59 5.20
N ASP A 96 -0.61 17.28 4.11
CA ASP A 96 -1.12 18.24 3.15
C ASP A 96 -2.20 19.09 3.82
N VAL A 97 -2.14 20.41 3.62
CA VAL A 97 -3.11 21.40 4.12
C VAL A 97 -3.67 22.25 2.98
N GLU A 98 -3.34 21.91 1.74
CA GLU A 98 -3.69 22.70 0.57
C GLU A 98 -5.15 22.47 0.15
N ASN A 99 -5.82 23.56 -0.23
CA ASN A 99 -7.20 23.48 -0.71
C ASN A 99 -7.20 23.38 -2.24
N TYR A 100 -6.98 22.17 -2.74
CA TYR A 100 -6.94 21.89 -4.18
C TYR A 100 -8.24 22.21 -4.90
N LEU A 101 -9.39 22.17 -4.23
CA LEU A 101 -10.66 22.54 -4.84
C LEU A 101 -10.65 23.99 -5.35
N ARG A 102 -9.96 24.88 -4.63
CA ARG A 102 -9.81 26.30 -4.99
C ARG A 102 -8.57 26.57 -5.85
N ARG A 103 -7.46 25.89 -5.60
CA ARG A 103 -6.16 26.21 -6.22
C ARG A 103 -5.82 25.38 -7.46
N SER A 104 -6.46 24.22 -7.62
CA SER A 104 -6.20 23.31 -8.74
C SER A 104 -7.38 23.25 -9.70
N SER A 105 -7.05 23.02 -10.97
CA SER A 105 -8.01 22.66 -12.01
C SER A 105 -8.57 21.25 -11.81
N HIS A 106 -7.83 20.37 -11.13
CA HIS A 106 -8.19 18.97 -10.93
C HIS A 106 -7.93 18.50 -9.50
N LEU A 107 -8.68 17.49 -9.07
CA LEU A 107 -8.44 16.71 -7.86
C LEU A 107 -7.95 15.32 -8.26
N SER A 108 -7.15 14.68 -7.42
CA SER A 108 -6.59 13.35 -7.69
C SER A 108 -6.72 12.43 -6.47
N PRO A 109 -6.52 11.12 -6.65
CA PRO A 109 -6.17 10.24 -5.55
C PRO A 109 -5.02 10.80 -4.70
N GLY A 110 -4.98 10.39 -3.43
CA GLY A 110 -4.04 10.87 -2.43
C GLY A 110 -4.39 12.22 -1.81
N CYS A 111 -5.22 13.06 -2.47
CA CYS A 111 -5.63 14.35 -1.92
C CYS A 111 -6.27 14.18 -0.53
N ARG A 112 -5.95 15.09 0.39
CA ARG A 112 -6.61 15.14 1.70
C ARG A 112 -8.10 15.41 1.54
N LEU A 113 -8.90 14.54 2.12
CA LEU A 113 -10.33 14.75 2.32
C LEU A 113 -10.55 15.00 3.80
N GLU A 114 -11.38 15.99 4.12
CA GLU A 114 -11.76 16.31 5.48
C GLU A 114 -13.29 16.28 5.60
N CYS A 115 -13.80 15.74 6.71
CA CYS A 115 -15.14 16.08 7.12
C CYS A 115 -15.11 17.45 7.80
N GLY A 116 -16.09 18.31 7.50
CA GLY A 116 -16.30 19.51 8.30
C GLY A 116 -16.51 19.18 9.78
N TYR A 117 -16.46 20.21 10.64
CA TYR A 117 -16.71 20.03 12.07
C TYR A 117 -18.05 19.36 12.32
N GLY A 118 -18.06 18.29 13.12
CA GLY A 118 -19.28 17.59 13.49
C GLY A 118 -20.34 18.51 14.12
N PRO A 119 -21.64 18.21 13.96
CA PRO A 119 -22.71 18.98 14.57
C PRO A 119 -22.60 18.99 16.10
N LYS A 120 -23.14 20.02 16.75
CA LYS A 120 -23.14 20.13 18.22
C LYS A 120 -23.75 18.87 18.86
N GLY A 121 -23.01 18.23 19.76
CA GLY A 121 -23.37 16.96 20.36
C GLY A 121 -22.21 16.31 21.13
N PRO A 122 -22.49 15.54 22.18
CA PRO A 122 -21.49 15.12 23.18
C PRO A 122 -20.38 14.20 22.66
N GLU A 123 -20.57 13.54 21.51
CA GLU A 123 -19.61 12.56 20.98
C GLU A 123 -18.82 13.06 19.75
N VAL A 124 -19.19 14.21 19.18
CA VAL A 124 -18.75 14.61 17.82
C VAL A 124 -18.52 16.10 17.63
N GLU A 125 -18.85 16.94 18.63
CA GLU A 125 -18.69 18.38 18.55
C GLU A 125 -17.21 18.76 18.42
N GLY A 126 -16.86 19.43 17.32
CA GLY A 126 -15.51 19.93 17.08
C GLY A 126 -14.50 18.93 16.50
N MET A 127 -14.88 17.67 16.24
CA MET A 127 -13.99 16.72 15.55
C MET A 127 -13.96 16.98 14.03
N ASN A 128 -12.75 17.12 13.48
CA ASN A 128 -12.46 17.09 12.04
C ASN A 128 -11.64 15.81 11.79
N ALA A 129 -12.16 14.92 10.96
CA ALA A 129 -11.51 13.69 10.55
C ALA A 129 -11.04 13.83 9.10
N ALA A 130 -9.86 13.29 8.81
CA ALA A 130 -9.24 13.38 7.50
C ALA A 130 -8.65 12.04 7.05
N THR A 131 -8.60 11.82 5.75
CA THR A 131 -8.05 10.62 5.10
C THR A 131 -7.60 10.96 3.68
N SER A 132 -6.71 10.15 3.12
CA SER A 132 -6.37 10.25 1.70
C SER A 132 -7.55 9.83 0.84
N ALA A 133 -7.80 10.59 -0.22
CA ALA A 133 -8.71 10.18 -1.27
C ALA A 133 -8.19 8.91 -1.95
N GLY A 134 -9.08 7.93 -2.11
CA GLY A 134 -8.84 6.77 -2.94
C GLY A 134 -9.05 7.09 -4.40
N VAL A 135 -9.73 6.21 -5.13
CA VAL A 135 -10.04 6.39 -6.55
C VAL A 135 -11.50 6.82 -6.74
N LYS A 136 -11.77 7.51 -7.85
CA LYS A 136 -13.14 7.77 -8.29
C LYS A 136 -13.68 6.56 -9.03
N LEU A 137 -14.83 6.09 -8.60
CA LEU A 137 -15.54 4.94 -9.18
C LEU A 137 -16.83 5.39 -9.83
N ARG A 138 -17.22 4.68 -10.88
CA ARG A 138 -18.54 4.78 -11.51
C ARG A 138 -19.17 3.41 -11.51
N GLN A 139 -20.42 3.35 -11.07
CA GLN A 139 -21.18 2.13 -11.09
C GLN A 139 -21.72 1.84 -12.49
N GLN A 140 -21.56 0.60 -12.96
CA GLN A 140 -21.96 0.23 -14.33
C GLN A 140 -23.47 0.29 -14.56
N PHE A 141 -24.29 0.00 -13.55
CA PHE A 141 -25.74 -0.15 -13.70
C PHE A 141 -26.52 1.17 -13.69
N ASP A 142 -26.18 2.10 -12.80
CA ASP A 142 -26.91 3.36 -12.59
C ASP A 142 -26.05 4.61 -12.86
N GLY A 143 -24.77 4.43 -13.21
CA GLY A 143 -23.83 5.53 -13.47
C GLY A 143 -23.43 6.33 -12.23
N LYS A 144 -23.78 5.86 -11.02
CA LYS A 144 -23.47 6.56 -9.77
C LYS A 144 -21.95 6.70 -9.62
N GLU A 145 -21.51 7.92 -9.36
CA GLU A 145 -20.11 8.22 -9.08
C GLU A 145 -19.86 8.36 -7.58
N VAL A 146 -18.80 7.73 -7.10
CA VAL A 146 -18.35 7.77 -5.71
C VAL A 146 -16.82 7.82 -5.66
N ILE A 147 -16.27 8.09 -4.49
CA ILE A 147 -14.85 7.90 -4.22
C ILE A 147 -14.65 6.91 -3.10
N THR A 148 -13.53 6.18 -3.12
CA THR A 148 -13.13 5.35 -1.99
C THR A 148 -12.39 6.18 -0.94
N VAL A 149 -12.62 5.86 0.33
CA VAL A 149 -11.94 6.48 1.50
C VAL A 149 -11.70 5.42 2.58
N ALA A 150 -10.78 5.67 3.52
CA ALA A 150 -10.64 4.78 4.67
C ALA A 150 -11.83 4.92 5.64
N ASN A 151 -12.33 3.80 6.17
CA ASN A 151 -13.47 3.81 7.10
C ASN A 151 -13.25 4.68 8.34
N HIS A 152 -12.07 4.60 8.96
CA HIS A 152 -11.75 5.37 10.15
C HIS A 152 -11.67 6.89 9.89
N GLY A 153 -11.51 7.31 8.63
CA GLY A 153 -11.50 8.73 8.25
C GLY A 153 -12.85 9.41 8.33
N PHE A 154 -13.97 8.66 8.37
CA PHE A 154 -15.32 9.22 8.34
C PHE A 154 -16.31 8.42 9.22
N LEU A 155 -15.90 8.09 10.45
CA LEU A 155 -16.74 7.34 11.40
C LEU A 155 -18.07 8.02 11.74
N ILE A 156 -18.15 9.34 11.51
CA ILE A 156 -19.24 10.21 11.99
C ILE A 156 -20.23 10.64 10.89
N SER A 157 -19.96 10.30 9.63
CA SER A 157 -20.83 10.67 8.51
C SER A 157 -21.83 9.57 8.16
N ARG A 158 -23.10 9.96 7.97
CA ARG A 158 -24.20 9.08 7.52
C ARG A 158 -24.32 8.99 5.99
N GLU A 159 -23.56 9.81 5.27
CA GLU A 159 -23.57 9.89 3.80
C GLU A 159 -22.50 8.97 3.17
N VAL A 160 -22.05 7.97 3.93
CA VAL A 160 -21.03 7.04 3.50
C VAL A 160 -21.62 5.66 3.34
N TYR A 161 -21.46 5.11 2.14
CA TYR A 161 -21.93 3.78 1.80
C TYR A 161 -20.84 2.77 2.11
N HIS A 162 -21.22 1.68 2.76
CA HIS A 162 -20.34 0.55 2.97
C HIS A 162 -20.54 -0.45 1.82
N PRO A 163 -19.47 -0.95 1.19
CA PRO A 163 -19.59 -2.07 0.27
C PRO A 163 -20.01 -3.37 0.97
N PHE A 164 -20.15 -3.38 2.31
CA PHE A 164 -20.59 -4.53 3.09
C PHE A 164 -21.73 -4.18 4.04
N ALA A 165 -22.78 -5.01 4.07
CA ALA A 165 -23.86 -4.94 5.06
C ALA A 165 -23.52 -5.63 6.40
N HIS A 166 -22.37 -6.33 6.49
CA HIS A 166 -21.96 -7.09 7.67
C HIS A 166 -20.65 -6.56 8.26
N GLU A 167 -20.80 -5.68 9.25
CA GLU A 167 -19.97 -5.38 10.44
C GLU A 167 -18.44 -5.59 10.47
N ASP A 168 -17.73 -5.65 9.35
CA ASP A 168 -16.26 -5.60 9.37
C ASP A 168 -15.81 -4.14 9.35
N LYS A 169 -15.53 -3.60 10.55
CA LYS A 169 -15.30 -2.16 10.80
C LYS A 169 -13.98 -1.61 10.21
N ASP A 170 -13.19 -2.41 9.50
CA ASP A 170 -11.84 -2.03 9.06
C ASP A 170 -11.66 -1.93 7.52
N ARG A 171 -12.74 -1.75 6.75
CA ARG A 171 -12.70 -1.73 5.27
C ARG A 171 -12.79 -0.33 4.66
N GLN A 172 -12.67 -0.22 3.33
CA GLN A 172 -12.90 1.05 2.64
C GLN A 172 -14.38 1.42 2.60
N ARG A 173 -14.64 2.71 2.42
CA ARG A 173 -15.97 3.33 2.38
C ARG A 173 -16.16 4.06 1.05
N LEU A 174 -17.39 4.14 0.57
CA LEU A 174 -17.76 4.85 -0.66
C LEU A 174 -18.47 6.16 -0.32
N VAL A 175 -17.89 7.30 -0.72
CA VAL A 175 -18.43 8.65 -0.44
C VAL A 175 -18.82 9.32 -1.74
N GLN A 176 -19.99 9.95 -1.77
CA GLN A 176 -20.37 10.79 -2.89
C GLN A 176 -19.76 12.18 -2.73
N LEU A 177 -19.05 12.65 -3.75
CA LEU A 177 -18.51 14.02 -3.75
C LEU A 177 -19.60 15.03 -4.13
N MET A 178 -19.44 16.26 -3.63
CA MET A 178 -20.18 17.41 -4.15
C MET A 178 -19.96 17.55 -5.67
N PRO A 179 -20.96 17.96 -6.46
CA PRO A 179 -20.85 17.97 -7.93
C PRO A 179 -19.62 18.69 -8.48
N THR A 180 -19.25 19.82 -7.88
CA THR A 180 -18.07 20.61 -8.26
C THR A 180 -16.76 19.86 -8.01
N ALA A 181 -16.67 19.11 -6.91
CA ALA A 181 -15.51 18.27 -6.61
C ALA A 181 -15.49 17.02 -7.50
N SER A 182 -16.64 16.36 -7.71
CA SER A 182 -16.74 15.17 -8.58
C SER A 182 -16.30 15.46 -10.01
N THR A 183 -16.68 16.64 -10.54
CA THR A 183 -16.32 17.05 -11.92
C THR A 183 -14.82 17.33 -12.07
N LYS A 184 -14.16 17.80 -11.00
CA LYS A 184 -12.72 18.08 -11.01
C LYS A 184 -11.87 16.85 -10.72
N PHE A 185 -12.43 15.82 -10.09
CA PHE A 185 -11.68 14.64 -9.69
C PHE A 185 -11.41 13.74 -10.89
N THR A 186 -10.13 13.41 -11.13
CA THR A 186 -9.67 12.49 -12.17
C THR A 186 -8.77 11.41 -11.58
N ASN A 187 -8.84 10.21 -12.15
CA ASN A 187 -7.91 9.12 -11.87
C ASN A 187 -6.65 9.17 -12.76
N ASP A 188 -6.59 10.07 -13.75
CA ASP A 188 -5.50 10.17 -14.74
C ASP A 188 -4.19 10.74 -14.16
N CYS A 189 -4.21 11.15 -12.90
CA CYS A 189 -3.03 11.56 -12.17
C CYS A 189 -3.13 11.08 -10.73
N TYR A 190 -1.97 10.85 -10.10
CA TYR A 190 -1.91 10.44 -8.70
C TYR A 190 -0.65 11.00 -8.04
N PHE A 191 -0.62 12.32 -7.86
CA PHE A 191 0.57 13.04 -7.38
C PHE A 191 1.86 12.56 -8.09
N GLN A 192 2.77 11.90 -7.36
CA GLN A 192 4.02 11.36 -7.90
C GLN A 192 3.99 9.84 -8.15
N ALA A 193 2.93 9.16 -7.73
CA ALA A 193 2.73 7.72 -7.92
C ALA A 193 2.11 7.39 -9.28
N GLU A 194 2.23 6.13 -9.69
CA GLU A 194 1.57 5.60 -10.89
C GLU A 194 0.06 5.81 -10.84
N HIS A 195 -0.53 6.29 -11.93
CA HIS A 195 -1.94 6.65 -11.94
C HIS A 195 -2.85 5.42 -12.09
N PRO A 196 -3.99 5.36 -11.36
CA PRO A 196 -4.98 4.31 -11.51
C PRO A 196 -5.56 4.21 -12.93
N ARG A 197 -5.54 3.02 -13.53
CA ARG A 197 -6.12 2.72 -14.85
C ARG A 197 -7.23 1.67 -14.81
N VAL A 198 -7.17 0.76 -13.84
CA VAL A 198 -8.16 -0.30 -13.70
C VAL A 198 -8.19 -0.81 -12.26
N LEU A 199 -9.34 -1.32 -11.79
CA LEU A 199 -9.40 -2.10 -10.55
C LEU A 199 -8.88 -3.51 -10.83
N LEU A 200 -7.99 -4.02 -9.99
CA LEU A 200 -7.51 -5.39 -10.11
C LEU A 200 -8.30 -6.32 -9.20
N GLU A 201 -8.81 -7.40 -9.78
CA GLU A 201 -9.18 -8.59 -9.03
C GLU A 201 -7.94 -9.19 -8.36
N GLY A 202 -8.12 -9.84 -7.22
CA GLY A 202 -7.07 -10.50 -6.44
C GLY A 202 -6.30 -11.54 -7.25
N SER A 203 -6.96 -12.18 -8.22
CA SER A 203 -6.34 -13.10 -9.18
C SER A 203 -5.27 -12.43 -10.06
N GLY A 204 -5.43 -11.13 -10.36
CA GLY A 204 -4.51 -10.32 -11.17
C GLY A 204 -3.30 -9.79 -10.41
N ILE A 205 -3.29 -9.85 -9.07
CA ILE A 205 -2.17 -9.38 -8.25
C ILE A 205 -1.05 -10.42 -8.25
N LYS A 206 0.10 -10.10 -8.86
CA LYS A 206 1.23 -11.02 -9.00
C LYS A 206 2.19 -10.92 -7.82
N GLN A 207 2.66 -12.07 -7.33
CA GLN A 207 3.79 -12.06 -6.39
C GLN A 207 5.03 -11.48 -7.09
N GLY A 208 5.76 -10.61 -6.39
CA GLY A 208 6.89 -9.87 -6.91
C GLY A 208 6.52 -8.58 -7.64
N SER A 209 5.23 -8.24 -7.78
CA SER A 209 4.84 -6.96 -8.38
C SER A 209 5.16 -5.79 -7.46
N TRP A 210 5.60 -4.69 -8.08
CA TRP A 210 5.81 -3.42 -7.41
C TRP A 210 4.59 -2.52 -7.59
N SER A 211 4.25 -1.81 -6.51
CA SER A 211 3.19 -0.82 -6.48
C SER A 211 3.65 0.46 -5.78
N GLU A 212 3.03 1.57 -6.13
CA GLU A 212 3.27 2.88 -5.53
C GLU A 212 2.03 3.37 -4.77
N VAL A 213 2.28 4.11 -3.69
CA VAL A 213 1.26 4.78 -2.87
C VAL A 213 1.77 6.18 -2.52
N ASP A 214 0.96 7.20 -2.79
CA ASP A 214 1.17 8.58 -2.34
C ASP A 214 -0.09 9.08 -1.61
N GLY A 215 0.05 9.76 -0.49
CA GLY A 215 -1.07 10.14 0.37
C GLY A 215 -1.05 11.59 0.76
N MET A 216 -1.97 11.95 1.66
CA MET A 216 -1.97 13.28 2.28
C MET A 216 -0.78 13.47 3.23
N SER A 217 -0.11 12.41 3.70
CA SER A 217 1.16 12.53 4.42
C SER A 217 2.37 12.56 3.50
N SER A 218 3.50 13.06 3.99
CA SER A 218 4.73 13.22 3.21
C SER A 218 5.31 11.90 2.72
N GLY A 219 5.36 11.71 1.39
CA GLY A 219 6.20 10.72 0.73
C GLY A 219 5.42 9.76 -0.15
N ILE A 220 6.08 9.32 -1.23
CA ILE A 220 5.67 8.13 -1.96
C ILE A 220 6.29 6.91 -1.26
N VAL A 221 5.52 5.84 -1.09
CA VAL A 221 6.04 4.55 -0.65
C VAL A 221 5.88 3.53 -1.77
N ASN A 222 6.90 2.68 -1.89
CA ASN A 222 6.90 1.55 -2.79
C ASN A 222 6.53 0.30 -2.01
N LEU A 223 5.67 -0.53 -2.59
CA LEU A 223 5.20 -1.77 -2.02
C LEU A 223 5.65 -2.93 -2.90
N LEU A 224 6.22 -3.97 -2.29
CA LEU A 224 6.53 -5.24 -2.97
C LEU A 224 5.59 -6.32 -2.46
N THR A 225 4.69 -6.79 -3.32
CA THR A 225 3.79 -7.90 -2.99
C THR A 225 4.58 -9.20 -2.89
N TYR A 226 4.63 -9.80 -1.70
CA TYR A 226 5.41 -11.03 -1.50
C TYR A 226 4.60 -12.21 -0.97
N GLY A 227 3.38 -11.97 -0.48
CA GLY A 227 2.57 -13.03 0.10
C GLY A 227 1.08 -12.79 -0.07
N ARG A 228 0.32 -13.84 0.26
CA ARG A 228 -1.14 -13.78 0.41
C ARG A 228 -1.54 -14.41 1.73
N ARG A 229 -2.50 -13.80 2.39
CA ARG A 229 -3.14 -14.25 3.62
C ARG A 229 -4.61 -14.49 3.34
N TYR A 230 -5.13 -15.62 3.81
CA TYR A 230 -6.56 -15.93 3.75
C TYR A 230 -7.12 -15.88 5.17
N LEU A 231 -8.19 -15.10 5.35
CA LEU A 231 -8.84 -14.92 6.64
C LEU A 231 -10.24 -15.48 6.61
N ARG A 232 -10.55 -16.31 7.61
CA ARG A 232 -11.91 -16.73 7.88
C ARG A 232 -12.74 -15.49 8.28
N PRO A 233 -13.91 -15.25 7.67
CA PRO A 233 -14.79 -14.16 8.07
C PRO A 233 -15.27 -14.34 9.52
N GLN A 234 -15.36 -13.25 10.29
CA GLN A 234 -15.94 -13.30 11.64
C GLN A 234 -17.47 -13.42 11.56
N ARG A 235 -18.08 -14.26 12.41
CA ARG A 235 -19.54 -14.41 12.50
C ARG A 235 -20.04 -14.59 13.93
N PRO A 236 -21.31 -14.21 14.20
CA PRO A 236 -21.98 -14.56 15.45
C PRO A 236 -22.03 -16.07 15.70
N ALA A 237 -22.06 -16.47 16.97
CA ALA A 237 -22.12 -17.87 17.37
C ALA A 237 -23.38 -18.58 16.82
N GLY A 238 -23.22 -19.83 16.39
CA GLY A 238 -24.33 -20.69 15.92
C GLY A 238 -24.60 -20.66 14.41
N GLN A 239 -23.84 -19.90 13.63
CA GLN A 239 -23.93 -19.91 12.16
C GLN A 239 -23.18 -21.11 11.54
N PRO A 240 -23.62 -21.64 10.38
CA PRO A 240 -22.93 -22.71 9.66
C PRO A 240 -21.49 -22.34 9.27
N GLU A 241 -20.62 -23.35 9.10
CA GLU A 241 -19.26 -23.13 8.61
C GLU A 241 -19.26 -22.54 7.20
N ILE A 242 -18.34 -21.59 6.97
CA ILE A 242 -18.12 -20.98 5.66
C ILE A 242 -17.07 -21.81 4.92
N ASP A 243 -17.40 -22.19 3.68
CA ASP A 243 -16.46 -22.85 2.78
C ASP A 243 -15.18 -22.03 2.55
N PHE A 244 -14.05 -22.68 2.30
CA PHE A 244 -12.77 -21.99 2.10
C PHE A 244 -12.80 -20.98 0.94
N ASN A 245 -13.65 -21.16 -0.07
CA ASN A 245 -13.84 -20.19 -1.14
C ASN A 245 -14.44 -18.86 -0.66
N GLY A 246 -15.10 -18.86 0.50
CA GLY A 246 -15.64 -17.66 1.15
C GLY A 246 -14.65 -16.96 2.08
N TRP A 247 -13.38 -17.37 2.12
CA TRP A 247 -12.36 -16.71 2.94
C TRP A 247 -11.84 -15.44 2.25
N HIS A 248 -11.59 -14.40 3.05
CA HIS A 248 -11.09 -13.13 2.53
C HIS A 248 -9.60 -13.25 2.16
N ALA A 249 -9.28 -12.93 0.92
CA ALA A 249 -7.91 -12.85 0.44
C ALA A 249 -7.32 -11.46 0.69
N ILE A 250 -6.09 -11.42 1.18
CA ILE A 250 -5.34 -10.22 1.53
C ILE A 250 -3.92 -10.38 0.98
N SER A 251 -3.41 -9.37 0.29
CA SER A 251 -1.99 -9.31 -0.10
C SER A 251 -1.14 -8.86 1.10
N VAL A 252 0.06 -9.41 1.19
CA VAL A 252 1.08 -8.99 2.13
C VAL A 252 2.20 -8.32 1.35
N ASP A 253 2.41 -7.04 1.64
CA ASP A 253 3.31 -6.16 0.92
C ASP A 253 4.42 -5.67 1.85
N ALA A 254 5.68 -5.74 1.40
CA ALA A 254 6.79 -5.11 2.10
C ALA A 254 6.81 -3.62 1.75
N ILE A 255 6.96 -2.75 2.74
CA ILE A 255 6.94 -1.30 2.53
C ILE A 255 8.35 -0.74 2.42
N PHE A 256 8.58 0.09 1.41
CA PHE A 256 9.83 0.81 1.19
C PHE A 256 9.57 2.30 1.10
N GLY A 257 10.16 3.05 2.03
CA GLY A 257 10.10 4.50 2.02
C GLY A 257 10.26 5.16 3.38
N VAL A 258 9.93 6.44 3.42
CA VAL A 258 9.88 7.21 4.67
C VAL A 258 8.59 6.82 5.37
N VAL A 259 8.65 5.78 6.20
CA VAL A 259 7.51 5.28 6.96
C VAL A 259 7.75 5.40 8.46
N ASN A 260 6.79 6.03 9.12
CA ASN A 260 6.57 5.95 10.55
C ASN A 260 5.05 5.90 10.77
N ASN A 261 4.61 5.74 12.02
CA ASN A 261 3.17 5.62 12.32
C ASN A 261 2.37 6.84 11.83
N ASP A 262 2.89 8.06 11.99
CA ASP A 262 2.18 9.28 11.61
C ASP A 262 2.04 9.40 10.08
N ILE A 263 3.08 9.02 9.33
CA ILE A 263 3.06 9.00 7.87
C ILE A 263 2.13 7.89 7.37
N CYS A 264 2.19 6.70 7.95
CA CYS A 264 1.30 5.59 7.58
C CYS A 264 -0.17 5.96 7.81
N ASN A 265 -0.49 6.61 8.93
CA ASN A 265 -1.85 7.09 9.23
C ASN A 265 -2.34 8.09 8.17
N GLY A 266 -1.48 8.99 7.69
CA GLY A 266 -1.85 9.92 6.63
C GLY A 266 -1.99 9.30 5.24
N MET A 267 -1.46 8.10 4.99
CA MET A 267 -1.63 7.39 3.70
C MET A 267 -2.92 6.56 3.66
N CYS A 268 -3.57 6.34 4.80
CA CYS A 268 -4.80 5.57 4.87
C CYS A 268 -5.85 6.05 3.85
N GLY A 269 -6.36 5.11 3.06
CA GLY A 269 -7.35 5.35 2.00
C GLY A 269 -6.74 5.57 0.62
N ALA A 270 -5.45 5.87 0.54
CA ALA A 270 -4.75 6.07 -0.73
C ALA A 270 -4.67 4.77 -1.54
N PRO A 271 -4.82 4.80 -2.87
CA PRO A 271 -4.78 3.59 -3.68
C PRO A 271 -3.37 3.00 -3.77
N ILE A 272 -3.30 1.68 -3.81
CA ILE A 272 -2.08 0.93 -4.09
C ILE A 272 -2.09 0.58 -5.58
N VAL A 273 -1.24 1.25 -6.35
CA VAL A 273 -1.26 1.18 -7.82
C VAL A 273 -0.03 0.45 -8.33
N GLN A 274 -0.22 -0.64 -9.07
CA GLN A 274 0.88 -1.39 -9.69
C GLN A 274 1.62 -0.53 -10.73
N CYS A 275 2.94 -0.45 -10.61
CA CYS A 275 3.78 0.40 -11.46
C CYS A 275 3.70 0.05 -12.95
N GLU A 276 3.61 -1.24 -13.29
CA GLU A 276 3.65 -1.70 -14.69
C GLU A 276 2.30 -1.55 -15.40
N SER A 277 1.20 -1.76 -14.67
CA SER A 277 -0.15 -1.89 -15.26
C SER A 277 -1.05 -0.69 -14.98
N GLY A 278 -0.75 0.13 -13.97
CA GLY A 278 -1.68 1.11 -13.41
C GLY A 278 -2.86 0.45 -12.67
N GLY A 279 -2.78 -0.85 -12.37
CA GLY A 279 -3.86 -1.57 -11.73
C GLY A 279 -3.91 -1.31 -10.22
N VAL A 280 -5.10 -0.98 -9.72
CA VAL A 280 -5.36 -0.75 -8.29
C VAL A 280 -5.54 -2.08 -7.59
N ALA A 281 -4.55 -2.49 -6.80
CA ALA A 281 -4.55 -3.75 -6.07
C ALA A 281 -5.34 -3.68 -4.74
N GLY A 282 -5.60 -2.46 -4.26
CA GLY A 282 -6.34 -2.19 -3.03
C GLY A 282 -6.05 -0.78 -2.53
N PHE A 283 -6.28 -0.54 -1.25
CA PHE A 283 -6.05 0.76 -0.63
C PHE A 283 -5.24 0.59 0.66
N PHE A 284 -4.32 1.52 0.89
CA PHE A 284 -3.45 1.51 2.06
C PHE A 284 -4.28 1.66 3.34
N HIS A 285 -4.10 0.76 4.31
CA HIS A 285 -4.84 0.85 5.57
C HIS A 285 -4.06 0.29 6.76
N LEU A 286 -3.73 -1.01 6.74
CA LEU A 286 -3.10 -1.69 7.87
C LEU A 286 -1.60 -1.82 7.61
N SER A 287 -0.80 -1.02 8.31
CA SER A 287 0.67 -1.07 8.28
C SER A 287 1.22 -1.24 9.69
N ASP A 288 2.20 -2.14 9.85
CA ASP A 288 3.01 -2.25 11.08
C ASP A 288 4.34 -1.47 10.97
N GLY A 289 4.47 -0.63 9.93
CA GLY A 289 5.69 0.11 9.58
C GLY A 289 6.69 -0.70 8.75
N THR A 290 6.51 -2.01 8.61
CA THR A 290 7.35 -2.89 7.79
C THR A 290 6.54 -3.56 6.68
N ASN A 291 5.33 -3.99 7.00
CA ASN A 291 4.41 -4.67 6.10
C ASN A 291 3.10 -3.90 6.02
N CYS A 292 2.51 -3.91 4.83
CA CYS A 292 1.15 -3.49 4.60
C CYS A 292 0.28 -4.72 4.28
N PHE A 293 -0.94 -4.74 4.82
CA PHE A 293 -1.96 -5.70 4.43
C PHE A 293 -3.00 -5.02 3.54
N THR A 294 -3.18 -5.58 2.35
CA THR A 294 -4.04 -5.01 1.32
C THR A 294 -5.21 -5.94 1.03
N ALA A 295 -6.43 -5.52 1.39
CA ALA A 295 -7.64 -6.24 1.04
C ALA A 295 -7.86 -6.18 -0.48
N HIS A 296 -8.23 -7.32 -1.08
CA HIS A 296 -8.52 -7.41 -2.51
C HIS A 296 -9.85 -6.74 -2.85
N LEU A 297 -9.98 -6.31 -4.11
CA LEU A 297 -11.14 -5.56 -4.60
C LEU A 297 -12.17 -6.45 -5.33
N ASP A 298 -12.10 -7.77 -5.13
CA ASP A 298 -12.95 -8.75 -5.84
C ASP A 298 -14.44 -8.43 -5.72
N ASP A 299 -14.91 -8.14 -4.49
CA ASP A 299 -16.32 -7.82 -4.25
C ASP A 299 -16.74 -6.52 -4.94
N LEU A 300 -15.86 -5.50 -4.91
CA LEU A 300 -16.11 -4.21 -5.53
C LEU A 300 -16.22 -4.34 -7.07
N VAL A 301 -15.33 -5.14 -7.67
CA VAL A 301 -15.37 -5.47 -9.10
C VAL A 301 -16.62 -6.29 -9.44
N ALA A 302 -16.95 -7.29 -8.63
CA ALA A 302 -18.12 -8.14 -8.82
C ALA A 302 -19.45 -7.37 -8.69
N GLU A 303 -19.49 -6.34 -7.85
CA GLU A 303 -20.63 -5.41 -7.74
C GLU A 303 -20.80 -4.48 -8.94
N GLY A 304 -19.85 -4.48 -9.90
CA GLY A 304 -19.93 -3.69 -11.13
C GLY A 304 -19.29 -2.31 -11.03
N TRP A 305 -18.50 -2.04 -9.99
CA TRP A 305 -17.76 -0.78 -9.88
C TRP A 305 -16.52 -0.82 -10.77
N GLN A 306 -16.25 0.30 -11.43
CA GLN A 306 -15.07 0.51 -12.26
C GLN A 306 -14.53 1.92 -12.04
N LEU A 307 -13.29 2.18 -12.46
CA LEU A 307 -12.78 3.55 -12.48
C LEU A 307 -13.68 4.43 -13.37
N ALA A 308 -14.05 5.61 -12.86
CA ALA A 308 -14.93 6.56 -13.53
C ALA A 308 -14.26 7.26 -14.71
#